data_AF-A0A958EXN8-F1
#
_entry.id   AF-A0A958EXN8-F1
#
_cell.length_a   1.000
_cell.length_b   1.000
_cell.length_c   1.000
_cell.angle_alpha   90.00
_cell.angle_beta   90.00
_cell.angle_gamma   90.00
#
_symmetry.space_group_name_H-M   'P 1'
#
loop_
_entity.id
_entity.type
_entity.pdbx_description
1 polymer ?
#
loop_
_entity_poly.entity_id
_entity_poly.type
_entity_poly.pdbx_seq_one_letter_code
_entity_poly.pdbx_strand_id
1 'polypeptide(L)'
;MKNVLLFLLIFSTIYAQQSQPGFDPDSYYLERGSLQLKFFNTDKSDIIDQSYHPYKTIEAHTVAVDPAKILPGSVVYIPQTVGIKLNDGTYHDGYFLAHRVLKKGSKSEIAIFTDTKQNAFKDISAQKIDVYAVRGVMAKTMQTKFYLKFRTSKEKQTYQMVASDFTDLMHQGNKDYPEISKRIQYYSQRGLGTPYLIFNLGEGASSNPDPDPTIDFSRTDCMTFCEHTLALAISDNYKDMYNNLQKIRYKNGDIRYVMRNHYTIADWLPNNNWLLKDVTKEIGGDLTNKMTKTIDRPNFYKTNGVPENELADAPGKEDVTADYIPTENLLKVKDKLQGGEIVSIVTTHPAVISAHMGIIIRDQWNNLIFRHASSPDKTNQVMDERFEDYVSNLKDSKTRVGMLFMRAWDNYKIP
;
A
#
# COMPACT_ATOMS: atom_id res chain seq x y z
N MET A 1 39.74 -7.53 -17.05
CA MET A 1 38.76 -7.83 -18.12
C MET A 1 37.52 -8.52 -17.56
N LYS A 2 36.72 -7.84 -16.74
CA LYS A 2 35.38 -8.30 -16.29
C LYS A 2 34.34 -7.17 -16.24
N ASN A 3 34.62 -6.02 -16.86
CA ASN A 3 33.74 -4.83 -16.88
C ASN A 3 33.27 -4.43 -18.28
N VAL A 4 33.31 -5.33 -19.27
CA VAL A 4 32.87 -5.03 -20.65
C VAL A 4 31.70 -5.91 -21.11
N LEU A 5 31.37 -6.99 -20.38
CA LEU A 5 30.33 -7.94 -20.81
C LEU A 5 28.90 -7.57 -20.36
N LEU A 6 28.72 -6.68 -19.37
CA LEU A 6 27.38 -6.30 -18.88
C LEU A 6 26.77 -5.09 -19.64
N PHE A 7 27.60 -4.29 -20.30
CA PHE A 7 27.15 -3.13 -21.09
C PHE A 7 26.63 -3.51 -22.48
N LEU A 8 26.95 -4.71 -22.98
CA LEU A 8 26.52 -5.19 -24.31
C LEU A 8 25.22 -5.99 -24.31
N LEU A 9 24.75 -6.48 -23.14
CA LEU A 9 23.49 -7.24 -23.02
C LEU A 9 22.24 -6.34 -22.88
N ILE A 10 22.42 -5.07 -22.50
CA ILE A 10 21.32 -4.10 -22.39
C ILE A 10 21.11 -3.35 -23.73
N PHE A 11 22.15 -3.18 -24.55
CA PHE A 11 22.02 -2.52 -25.85
C PHE A 11 21.46 -3.43 -26.97
N SER A 12 21.72 -4.75 -26.91
CA SER A 12 21.23 -5.68 -27.94
C SER A 12 19.73 -5.99 -27.82
N THR A 13 19.15 -5.88 -26.63
CA THR A 13 17.71 -6.03 -26.40
C THR A 13 16.93 -4.78 -26.83
N ILE A 14 17.53 -3.59 -26.70
CA ILE A 14 16.92 -2.32 -27.14
C ILE A 14 16.93 -2.20 -28.68
N TYR A 15 17.98 -2.68 -29.35
CA TYR A 15 18.06 -2.59 -30.82
C TYR A 15 17.22 -3.67 -31.54
N ALA A 16 16.97 -4.83 -30.88
CA ALA A 16 16.15 -5.90 -31.46
C ALA A 16 14.63 -5.66 -31.36
N GLN A 17 14.17 -4.75 -30.50
CA GLN A 17 12.75 -4.38 -30.38
C GLN A 17 12.34 -3.17 -31.25
N GLN A 18 13.29 -2.38 -31.76
CA GLN A 18 13.00 -1.20 -32.58
C GLN A 18 12.59 -1.50 -34.02
N SER A 19 12.56 -2.77 -34.45
CA SER A 19 12.24 -3.18 -35.83
C SER A 19 10.92 -3.93 -36.01
N GLN A 20 10.06 -4.00 -34.98
CA GLN A 20 8.70 -4.56 -35.11
C GLN A 20 7.71 -3.45 -35.52
N PRO A 21 7.03 -3.56 -36.68
CA PRO A 21 5.98 -2.62 -37.04
C PRO A 21 4.81 -2.78 -36.05
N GLY A 22 4.50 -1.72 -35.29
CA GLY A 22 3.44 -1.71 -34.27
C GLY A 22 3.90 -1.67 -32.81
N PHE A 23 5.21 -1.53 -32.54
CA PHE A 23 5.70 -1.27 -31.19
C PHE A 23 5.40 0.19 -30.77
N ASP A 24 4.47 0.37 -29.84
CA ASP A 24 4.27 1.64 -29.13
C ASP A 24 5.11 1.63 -27.83
N PRO A 25 6.21 2.40 -27.77
CA PRO A 25 7.06 2.50 -26.58
C PRO A 25 6.32 3.02 -25.34
N ASP A 26 5.14 3.63 -25.48
CA ASP A 26 4.33 4.14 -24.37
C ASP A 26 3.49 3.02 -23.69
N SER A 27 3.30 1.87 -24.34
CA SER A 27 2.23 0.91 -24.00
C SER A 27 2.44 0.05 -22.74
N TYR A 28 3.67 -0.08 -22.21
CA TYR A 28 3.93 -1.04 -21.13
C TYR A 28 4.22 -0.45 -19.75
N TYR A 29 4.45 0.86 -19.64
CA TYR A 29 4.95 1.45 -18.40
C TYR A 29 4.44 2.85 -18.08
N LEU A 30 3.75 3.49 -19.01
CA LEU A 30 3.50 4.92 -18.97
C LEU A 30 2.02 5.20 -19.27
N GLU A 31 1.32 5.88 -18.36
CA GLU A 31 -0.01 6.42 -18.67
C GLU A 31 0.14 7.88 -19.06
N ARG A 32 -0.21 8.23 -20.30
CA ARG A 32 -0.04 9.56 -20.86
C ARG A 32 -1.18 10.49 -20.46
N GLY A 33 -0.82 11.63 -19.89
CA GLY A 33 -1.70 12.79 -19.73
C GLY A 33 -1.04 14.04 -20.27
N SER A 34 -1.83 15.00 -20.76
CA SER A 34 -1.32 16.33 -21.10
C SER A 34 -1.64 17.29 -19.95
N LEU A 35 -0.61 17.70 -19.21
CA LEU A 35 -0.76 18.50 -17.99
C LEU A 35 -0.13 19.89 -18.17
N GLN A 36 -0.74 20.89 -17.54
CA GLN A 36 -0.14 22.23 -17.48
C GLN A 36 1.02 22.26 -16.48
N LEU A 37 2.22 22.59 -16.97
CA LEU A 37 3.41 22.80 -16.16
C LEU A 37 3.49 24.21 -15.60
N LYS A 38 4.11 24.31 -14.43
CA LYS A 38 4.79 25.54 -13.98
C LYS A 38 6.14 25.21 -13.36
N PHE A 39 6.93 26.25 -13.17
CA PHE A 39 8.17 26.19 -12.40
C PHE A 39 8.01 27.01 -11.13
N PHE A 40 8.59 26.53 -10.04
CA PHE A 40 8.59 27.30 -8.80
C PHE A 40 9.97 27.33 -8.17
N ASN A 41 10.40 28.54 -7.84
CA ASN A 41 11.42 28.80 -6.84
C ASN A 41 10.76 28.73 -5.46
N THR A 42 11.51 28.44 -4.40
CA THR A 42 11.07 28.13 -3.03
C THR A 42 10.18 29.17 -2.33
N ASP A 43 9.69 30.23 -2.98
CA ASP A 43 8.71 31.17 -2.42
C ASP A 43 7.30 30.55 -2.35
N LYS A 44 7.17 29.69 -1.32
CA LYS A 44 6.09 29.02 -0.56
C LYS A 44 4.60 29.33 -0.80
N SER A 45 4.19 30.09 -1.81
CA SER A 45 2.79 30.53 -1.97
C SER A 45 1.85 29.48 -2.57
N ASP A 46 2.37 28.43 -3.22
CA ASP A 46 1.57 27.49 -4.03
C ASP A 46 1.63 26.01 -3.60
N ILE A 47 2.33 25.69 -2.52
CA ILE A 47 2.47 24.31 -2.00
C ILE A 47 1.78 24.23 -0.65
N ILE A 48 0.98 23.18 -0.45
CA ILE A 48 0.23 22.99 0.80
C ILE A 48 1.11 22.42 1.91
N ASP A 49 2.09 21.57 1.56
CA ASP A 49 2.52 20.57 2.55
C ASP A 49 4.03 20.24 2.56
N GLN A 50 4.60 20.25 3.78
CA GLN A 50 5.92 19.74 4.14
C GLN A 50 5.85 18.37 4.84
N SER A 51 4.65 17.88 5.16
CA SER A 51 4.42 16.73 6.05
C SER A 51 4.07 15.41 5.34
N TYR A 52 3.71 15.43 4.04
CA TYR A 52 3.25 14.19 3.39
C TYR A 52 4.29 13.11 3.16
N HIS A 53 5.57 13.47 3.15
CA HIS A 53 6.59 12.49 2.88
C HIS A 53 7.89 12.87 3.56
N PRO A 54 8.62 11.89 4.09
CA PRO A 54 9.84 12.16 4.83
C PRO A 54 10.98 12.65 3.89
N TYR A 55 10.80 12.63 2.56
CA TYR A 55 11.83 13.02 1.60
C TYR A 55 12.10 14.54 1.57
N LYS A 56 13.33 14.88 1.15
CA LYS A 56 13.70 16.27 0.86
C LYS A 56 13.35 16.57 -0.60
N THR A 57 12.81 17.75 -0.88
CA THR A 57 12.69 18.28 -2.24
C THR A 57 14.06 18.45 -2.84
N ILE A 58 14.24 18.00 -4.08
CA ILE A 58 15.51 18.09 -4.78
C ILE A 58 15.30 18.73 -6.12
N GLU A 59 16.14 19.74 -6.36
CA GLU A 59 16.13 20.52 -7.59
C GLU A 59 16.10 19.59 -8.78
N ALA A 60 15.23 19.91 -9.74
CA ALA A 60 15.11 19.21 -11.00
C ALA A 60 14.66 17.74 -10.92
N HIS A 61 14.47 17.14 -9.76
CA HIS A 61 14.08 15.73 -9.62
C HIS A 61 12.80 15.52 -8.81
N THR A 62 12.25 16.60 -8.27
CA THR A 62 10.99 16.62 -7.52
C THR A 62 9.97 17.49 -8.24
N VAL A 63 8.74 16.99 -8.32
CA VAL A 63 7.59 17.77 -8.75
C VAL A 63 6.57 17.92 -7.63
N ALA A 64 5.90 19.07 -7.62
CA ALA A 64 4.62 19.24 -6.97
C ALA A 64 3.50 18.86 -7.96
N VAL A 65 2.51 18.10 -7.52
CA VAL A 65 1.43 17.64 -8.39
C VAL A 65 0.06 18.02 -7.85
N ASP A 66 -0.94 18.06 -8.74
CA ASP A 66 -2.34 17.94 -8.35
C ASP A 66 -2.61 16.46 -7.97
N PRO A 67 -2.91 16.16 -6.70
CA PRO A 67 -3.11 14.80 -6.21
C PRO A 67 -4.36 14.14 -6.81
N ALA A 68 -5.31 14.92 -7.35
CA ALA A 68 -6.44 14.38 -8.10
C ALA A 68 -6.02 13.79 -9.45
N LYS A 69 -4.86 14.20 -9.98
CA LYS A 69 -4.29 13.75 -11.26
C LYS A 69 -3.17 12.73 -11.07
N ILE A 70 -2.19 13.04 -10.22
CA ILE A 70 -1.02 12.21 -9.97
C ILE A 70 -0.89 11.96 -8.48
N LEU A 71 -0.87 10.69 -8.07
CA LEU A 71 -0.65 10.33 -6.67
C LEU A 71 0.75 10.75 -6.21
N PRO A 72 0.90 11.45 -5.08
CA PRO A 72 2.21 11.67 -4.50
C PRO A 72 2.86 10.34 -4.09
N GLY A 73 4.19 10.26 -4.22
CA GLY A 73 4.96 9.03 -4.18
C GLY A 73 5.12 8.34 -5.56
N SER A 74 4.31 8.72 -6.55
CA SER A 74 4.45 8.20 -7.92
C SER A 74 5.71 8.73 -8.58
N VAL A 75 6.23 7.96 -9.54
CA VAL A 75 7.23 8.44 -10.48
C VAL A 75 6.50 8.94 -11.72
N VAL A 76 6.89 10.10 -12.21
CA VAL A 76 6.42 10.62 -13.50
C VAL A 76 7.59 10.79 -14.45
N TYR A 77 7.32 10.63 -15.73
CA TYR A 77 8.27 10.82 -16.80
C TYR A 77 7.82 11.98 -17.69
N ILE A 78 8.73 12.92 -17.93
CA ILE A 78 8.53 14.09 -18.77
C ILE A 78 9.62 14.07 -19.85
N PRO A 79 9.32 13.53 -21.05
CA PRO A 79 10.32 13.31 -22.10
C PRO A 79 11.09 14.58 -22.49
N GLN A 80 10.42 15.73 -22.48
CA GLN A 80 10.97 17.04 -22.84
C GLN A 80 12.09 17.49 -21.90
N THR A 81 12.26 16.82 -20.75
CA THR A 81 13.33 17.14 -19.81
C THR A 81 14.59 16.31 -20.02
N VAL A 82 14.54 15.26 -20.84
CA VAL A 82 15.71 14.38 -21.08
C VAL A 82 16.83 15.16 -21.76
N GLY A 83 18.05 15.01 -21.26
CA GLY A 83 19.24 15.65 -21.83
C GLY A 83 19.37 17.15 -21.52
N ILE A 84 18.47 17.72 -20.70
CA ILE A 84 18.66 19.07 -20.15
C ILE A 84 19.82 19.02 -19.16
N LYS A 85 20.79 19.91 -19.36
CA LYS A 85 21.95 20.04 -18.46
C LYS A 85 21.53 20.73 -17.16
N LEU A 86 21.76 20.06 -16.04
CA LEU A 86 21.47 20.54 -14.69
C LEU A 86 22.60 21.41 -14.15
N ASN A 87 22.31 22.13 -13.07
CA ASN A 87 23.26 23.04 -12.42
C ASN A 87 24.49 22.34 -11.85
N ASP A 88 24.37 21.05 -11.49
CA ASP A 88 25.49 20.22 -11.04
C ASP A 88 26.35 19.67 -12.20
N GLY A 89 26.04 20.05 -13.45
CA GLY A 89 26.74 19.63 -14.65
C GLY A 89 26.27 18.29 -15.22
N THR A 90 25.36 17.58 -14.54
CA THR A 90 24.76 16.35 -15.04
C THR A 90 23.65 16.62 -16.05
N TYR A 91 23.10 15.56 -16.66
CA TYR A 91 21.96 15.65 -17.57
C TYR A 91 20.74 14.98 -16.95
N HIS A 92 19.57 15.61 -17.09
CA HIS A 92 18.32 15.08 -16.56
C HIS A 92 17.87 13.84 -17.36
N ASP A 93 17.35 12.83 -16.66
CA ASP A 93 16.97 11.52 -17.23
C ASP A 93 15.48 11.41 -17.57
N GLY A 94 14.72 12.48 -17.38
CA GLY A 94 13.31 12.55 -17.69
C GLY A 94 12.38 12.22 -16.52
N TYR A 95 12.89 11.63 -15.44
CA TYR A 95 12.08 11.11 -14.35
C TYR A 95 12.03 12.05 -13.16
N PHE A 96 10.86 12.13 -12.53
CA PHE A 96 10.62 12.93 -11.33
C PHE A 96 9.87 12.11 -10.29
N LEU A 97 10.15 12.39 -9.02
CA LEU A 97 9.30 11.94 -7.92
C LEU A 97 8.20 12.98 -7.67
N ALA A 98 6.94 12.56 -7.74
CA ALA A 98 5.79 13.35 -7.32
C ALA A 98 5.78 13.47 -5.79
N HIS A 99 6.48 14.46 -5.26
CA HIS A 99 6.78 14.50 -3.82
C HIS A 99 6.12 15.67 -3.09
N ARG A 100 5.82 16.76 -3.81
CA ARG A 100 5.08 17.90 -3.27
C ARG A 100 3.68 17.91 -3.82
N VAL A 101 2.83 18.73 -3.22
CA VAL A 101 1.47 18.94 -3.73
C VAL A 101 1.15 20.41 -3.87
N LEU A 102 0.48 20.70 -4.98
CA LEU A 102 -0.03 22.00 -5.33
C LEU A 102 -1.25 22.38 -4.51
N LYS A 103 -1.39 23.68 -4.23
CA LYS A 103 -2.61 24.25 -3.63
C LYS A 103 -3.82 23.95 -4.49
N LYS A 104 -4.93 23.57 -3.83
CA LYS A 104 -6.22 23.40 -4.50
C LYS A 104 -6.59 24.68 -5.25
N GLY A 105 -6.98 24.53 -6.52
CA GLY A 105 -7.26 25.67 -7.42
C GLY A 105 -6.02 26.24 -8.12
N SER A 106 -4.87 25.57 -8.05
CA SER A 106 -3.70 25.98 -8.86
C SER A 106 -4.03 25.95 -10.35
N LYS A 107 -3.49 26.91 -11.10
CA LYS A 107 -3.63 26.96 -12.57
C LYS A 107 -2.81 25.88 -13.28
N SER A 108 -1.90 25.22 -12.58
CA SER A 108 -1.05 24.16 -13.11
C SER A 108 -1.35 22.85 -12.40
N GLU A 109 -1.21 21.74 -13.12
CA GLU A 109 -1.45 20.39 -12.61
C GLU A 109 -0.15 19.72 -12.15
N ILE A 110 1.00 20.24 -12.59
CA ILE A 110 2.33 19.81 -12.17
C ILE A 110 3.26 21.00 -12.10
N ALA A 111 4.19 20.99 -11.15
CA ALA A 111 5.20 22.01 -10.99
C ALA A 111 6.57 21.41 -10.67
N ILE A 112 7.61 21.81 -11.41
CA ILE A 112 8.97 21.31 -11.18
C ILE A 112 9.68 22.22 -10.17
N PHE A 113 10.35 21.60 -9.21
CA PHE A 113 11.13 22.30 -8.20
C PHE A 113 12.48 22.77 -8.77
N THR A 114 12.74 24.07 -8.72
CA THR A 114 13.99 24.70 -9.19
C THR A 114 14.53 25.59 -8.07
N ASP A 115 15.58 25.15 -7.37
CA ASP A 115 16.09 25.78 -6.13
C ASP A 115 17.02 26.99 -6.41
N THR A 116 17.24 27.30 -7.69
CA THR A 116 18.17 28.34 -8.12
C THR A 116 17.48 29.43 -8.96
N LYS A 117 18.09 30.63 -9.01
CA LYS A 117 17.67 31.72 -9.91
C LYS A 117 17.79 31.35 -11.40
N GLN A 118 18.56 30.31 -11.74
CA GLN A 118 18.71 29.79 -13.09
C GLN A 118 17.90 28.50 -13.25
N ASN A 119 16.70 28.64 -13.81
CA ASN A 119 15.87 27.49 -14.15
C ASN A 119 16.45 26.77 -15.39
N ALA A 120 17.04 25.58 -15.19
CA ALA A 120 17.53 24.70 -16.26
C ALA A 120 16.42 24.30 -17.27
N PHE A 121 15.16 24.41 -16.87
CA PHE A 121 13.97 24.08 -17.66
C PHE A 121 13.24 25.31 -18.23
N LYS A 122 13.86 26.49 -18.21
CA LYS A 122 13.23 27.75 -18.68
C LYS A 122 12.60 27.64 -20.07
N ASP A 123 13.18 26.85 -20.97
CA ASP A 123 12.78 26.75 -22.38
C ASP A 123 11.53 25.89 -22.60
N ILE A 124 11.05 25.18 -21.57
CA ILE A 124 9.84 24.32 -21.62
C ILE A 124 8.70 24.86 -20.72
N SER A 125 8.80 26.11 -20.25
CA SER A 125 7.96 26.70 -19.18
C SER A 125 6.57 27.20 -19.55
N ALA A 126 6.22 27.20 -20.82
CA ALA A 126 4.97 27.81 -21.30
C ALA A 126 4.10 26.86 -22.13
N GLN A 127 4.30 25.54 -22.04
CA GLN A 127 3.61 24.57 -22.89
C GLN A 127 2.83 23.55 -22.05
N LYS A 128 1.66 23.13 -22.57
CA LYS A 128 1.07 21.85 -22.16
C LYS A 128 2.07 20.77 -22.56
N ILE A 129 2.50 19.97 -21.59
CA ILE A 129 3.45 18.90 -21.84
C ILE A 129 2.80 17.55 -21.61
N ASP A 130 3.34 16.57 -22.32
CA ASP A 130 3.03 15.19 -22.03
C ASP A 130 3.75 14.78 -20.75
N VAL A 131 2.96 14.39 -19.75
CA VAL A 131 3.43 13.79 -18.50
C VAL A 131 2.94 12.37 -18.49
N TYR A 132 3.86 11.46 -18.20
CA TYR A 132 3.56 10.05 -18.16
C TYR A 132 3.67 9.55 -16.72
N ALA A 133 2.60 8.95 -16.19
CA ALA A 133 2.68 8.25 -14.92
C ALA A 133 3.43 6.92 -15.13
N VAL A 134 4.53 6.72 -14.41
CA VAL A 134 5.36 5.52 -14.54
C VAL A 134 4.82 4.41 -13.64
N ARG A 135 4.64 3.21 -14.19
CA ARG A 135 4.13 2.03 -13.50
C ARG A 135 5.12 0.84 -13.55
N GLY A 136 4.87 -0.17 -12.73
CA GLY A 136 5.59 -1.45 -12.73
C GLY A 136 7.06 -1.37 -12.30
N VAL A 137 7.90 -2.25 -12.87
CA VAL A 137 9.30 -2.42 -12.46
C VAL A 137 10.11 -1.13 -12.61
N MET A 138 9.83 -0.33 -13.64
CA MET A 138 10.49 0.96 -13.83
C MET A 138 10.12 1.94 -12.72
N ALA A 139 8.84 2.03 -12.35
CA ALA A 139 8.40 2.85 -11.22
C ALA A 139 9.09 2.42 -9.93
N LYS A 140 9.12 1.11 -9.63
CA LYS A 140 9.80 0.58 -8.44
C LYS A 140 11.30 0.89 -8.44
N THR A 141 11.95 0.75 -9.59
CA THR A 141 13.39 1.01 -9.76
C THR A 141 13.68 2.49 -9.55
N MET A 142 12.89 3.35 -10.19
CA MET A 142 13.05 4.79 -10.08
C MET A 142 12.69 5.27 -8.68
N GLN A 143 11.60 4.79 -8.07
CA GLN A 143 11.29 5.05 -6.66
C GLN A 143 12.45 4.64 -5.77
N THR A 144 13.02 3.44 -5.95
CA THR A 144 14.19 2.99 -5.18
C THR A 144 15.40 3.88 -5.41
N LYS A 145 15.69 4.26 -6.65
CA LYS A 145 16.75 5.22 -6.99
C LYS A 145 16.48 6.56 -6.32
N PHE A 146 15.23 7.05 -6.36
CA PHE A 146 14.83 8.28 -5.70
C PHE A 146 14.99 8.13 -4.17
N TYR A 147 14.57 7.01 -3.60
CA TYR A 147 14.69 6.72 -2.16
C TYR A 147 16.14 6.65 -1.70
N LEU A 148 17.02 6.01 -2.47
CA LEU A 148 18.45 5.89 -2.15
C LEU A 148 19.19 7.21 -2.34
N LYS A 149 18.89 7.94 -3.42
CA LYS A 149 19.59 9.19 -3.77
C LYS A 149 19.08 10.38 -2.93
N PHE A 150 17.83 10.33 -2.47
CA PHE A 150 17.12 11.52 -1.98
C PHE A 150 16.58 11.39 -0.55
N ARG A 151 16.94 10.33 0.17
CA ARG A 151 16.82 10.32 1.64
C ARG A 151 18.03 10.96 2.31
N THR A 152 17.72 12.08 2.96
CA THR A 152 18.12 12.33 4.35
C THR A 152 16.87 12.46 5.23
N SER A 153 15.99 11.46 5.17
CA SER A 153 14.94 11.31 6.18
C SER A 153 15.35 10.19 7.13
N LYS A 154 15.55 10.52 8.40
CA LYS A 154 16.05 9.62 9.45
C LYS A 154 15.15 8.41 9.77
N GLU A 155 14.00 8.25 9.11
CA GLU A 155 12.97 7.29 9.54
C GLU A 155 13.02 5.97 8.77
N LYS A 156 13.32 4.88 9.47
CA LYS A 156 13.30 3.51 8.94
C LYS A 156 11.88 3.11 8.51
N GLN A 157 11.77 2.27 7.49
CA GLN A 157 10.53 1.52 7.22
C GLN A 157 10.48 0.27 8.10
N THR A 158 9.30 -0.33 8.33
CA THR A 158 9.13 -1.47 9.25
C THR A 158 10.04 -2.64 8.90
N TYR A 159 10.23 -2.95 7.62
CA TYR A 159 11.13 -4.00 7.14
C TYR A 159 12.63 -3.73 7.35
N GLN A 160 12.98 -2.55 7.87
CA GLN A 160 14.34 -2.11 8.18
C GLN A 160 14.54 -1.88 9.69
N MET A 161 13.49 -2.07 10.49
CA MET A 161 13.49 -1.77 11.92
C MET A 161 13.96 -2.96 12.74
N VAL A 162 14.63 -2.65 13.85
CA VAL A 162 14.83 -3.57 14.96
C VAL A 162 13.83 -3.26 16.09
N ALA A 163 13.74 -4.11 17.11
CA ALA A 163 12.77 -3.97 18.20
C ALA A 163 12.77 -2.58 18.88
N SER A 164 13.93 -1.95 19.08
CA SER A 164 14.01 -0.61 19.65
C SER A 164 13.39 0.47 18.76
N ASP A 165 13.57 0.37 17.43
CA ASP A 165 13.00 1.32 16.48
C ASP A 165 11.47 1.28 16.52
N PHE A 166 10.88 0.10 16.74
CA PHE A 166 9.43 -0.06 16.86
C PHE A 166 8.89 0.61 18.12
N THR A 167 9.59 0.49 19.25
CA THR A 167 9.20 1.18 20.48
C THR A 167 9.23 2.70 20.28
N ASP A 168 10.29 3.24 19.67
CA ASP A 168 10.38 4.68 19.38
C ASP A 168 9.28 5.14 18.42
N LEU A 169 9.00 4.34 17.39
CA LEU A 169 7.89 4.55 16.45
C LEU A 169 6.54 4.60 17.17
N MET A 170 6.29 3.67 18.10
CA MET A 170 5.03 3.61 18.83
C MET A 170 4.86 4.80 19.76
N HIS A 171 5.89 5.14 20.56
CA HIS A 171 5.84 6.33 21.42
C HIS A 171 5.54 7.62 20.61
N GLN A 172 6.16 7.79 19.45
CA GLN A 172 5.89 8.95 18.59
C GLN A 172 4.46 8.94 18.05
N GLY A 173 4.04 7.81 17.47
CA GLY A 173 2.70 7.69 16.87
C GLY A 173 1.57 7.81 17.90
N ASN A 174 1.74 7.25 19.09
CA ASN A 174 0.76 7.34 20.18
C ASN A 174 0.61 8.77 20.69
N LYS A 175 1.70 9.53 20.73
CA LYS A 175 1.70 10.94 21.11
C LYS A 175 1.06 11.83 20.06
N ASP A 176 1.42 11.63 18.79
CA ASP A 176 0.98 12.50 17.70
C ASP A 176 -0.45 12.21 17.21
N TYR A 177 -0.90 10.96 17.37
CA TYR A 177 -2.18 10.48 16.84
C TYR A 177 -3.00 9.79 17.93
N PRO A 178 -3.84 10.56 18.67
CA PRO A 178 -4.66 10.00 19.73
C PRO A 178 -5.79 9.10 19.21
N GLU A 179 -6.29 9.32 17.99
CA GLU A 179 -7.28 8.43 17.38
C GLU A 179 -6.64 7.17 16.74
N ILE A 180 -7.20 6.00 17.02
CA ILE A 180 -6.71 4.73 16.47
C ILE A 180 -6.73 4.70 14.94
N SER A 181 -7.73 5.30 14.30
CA SER A 181 -7.82 5.40 12.83
C SER A 181 -6.67 6.19 12.23
N LYS A 182 -6.14 7.20 12.95
CA LYS A 182 -4.95 7.96 12.55
C LYS A 182 -3.67 7.18 12.80
N ARG A 183 -3.58 6.42 13.91
CA ARG A 183 -2.47 5.49 14.15
C ARG A 183 -2.37 4.40 13.09
N ILE A 184 -3.49 3.79 12.69
CA ILE A 184 -3.52 2.79 11.60
C ILE A 184 -2.96 3.39 10.31
N GLN A 185 -3.37 4.61 9.96
CA GLN A 185 -2.85 5.30 8.76
C GLN A 185 -1.35 5.59 8.88
N TYR A 186 -0.90 6.08 10.04
CA TYR A 186 0.50 6.36 10.32
C TYR A 186 1.39 5.11 10.28
N TYR A 187 1.02 4.03 10.97
CA TYR A 187 1.83 2.81 11.01
C TYR A 187 1.79 2.04 9.69
N SER A 188 0.65 2.01 8.99
CA SER A 188 0.58 1.41 7.64
C SER A 188 1.53 2.12 6.66
N GLN A 189 1.73 3.44 6.81
CA GLN A 189 2.67 4.22 5.99
C GLN A 189 4.11 3.73 6.17
N ARG A 190 4.49 3.33 7.38
CA ARG A 190 5.83 2.77 7.65
C ARG A 190 6.02 1.37 7.05
N GLY A 191 4.95 0.72 6.62
CA GLY A 191 5.00 -0.55 5.89
C GLY A 191 5.18 -0.41 4.38
N LEU A 192 5.11 0.80 3.81
CA LEU A 192 5.26 0.98 2.36
C LEU A 192 6.62 0.45 1.87
N GLY A 193 6.57 -0.32 0.78
CA GLY A 193 7.75 -0.96 0.20
C GLY A 193 8.19 -2.26 0.87
N THR A 194 7.53 -2.71 1.94
CA THR A 194 7.81 -4.04 2.53
C THR A 194 7.59 -5.12 1.46
N PRO A 195 8.60 -5.96 1.19
CA PRO A 195 8.48 -7.05 0.21
C PRO A 195 7.32 -8.00 0.50
N TYR A 196 6.64 -8.45 -0.55
CA TYR A 196 5.57 -9.42 -0.41
C TYR A 196 6.14 -10.85 -0.29
N LEU A 197 5.61 -11.64 0.65
CA LEU A 197 5.81 -13.09 0.74
C LEU A 197 4.54 -13.73 1.27
N ILE A 198 3.95 -14.64 0.50
CA ILE A 198 2.82 -15.45 0.96
C ILE A 198 3.29 -16.49 1.97
N PHE A 199 2.47 -16.78 2.99
CA PHE A 199 2.80 -17.73 4.07
C PHE A 199 4.11 -17.35 4.79
N ASN A 200 4.23 -16.07 5.18
CA ASN A 200 5.44 -15.58 5.83
C ASN A 200 5.52 -15.84 7.34
N LEU A 201 4.44 -16.31 7.97
CA LEU A 201 4.33 -16.53 9.42
C LEU A 201 3.66 -17.86 9.74
N GLY A 202 4.12 -18.50 10.81
CA GLY A 202 3.61 -19.76 11.35
C GLY A 202 3.52 -19.72 12.88
N GLU A 203 3.58 -20.89 13.52
CA GLU A 203 3.46 -21.05 14.97
C GLU A 203 4.82 -21.19 15.68
N GLY A 204 5.92 -20.98 14.96
CA GLY A 204 7.29 -21.02 15.47
C GLY A 204 7.99 -22.36 15.29
N ALA A 205 9.33 -22.34 15.40
CA ALA A 205 10.21 -23.42 14.91
C ALA A 205 9.98 -24.83 15.47
N SER A 206 9.26 -24.97 16.59
CA SER A 206 8.95 -26.27 17.21
C SER A 206 7.49 -26.69 17.01
N SER A 207 6.73 -25.94 16.21
CA SER A 207 5.32 -26.16 15.96
C SER A 207 5.08 -26.95 14.69
N ASN A 208 4.00 -27.74 14.69
CA ASN A 208 3.51 -28.48 13.54
C ASN A 208 2.04 -28.06 13.32
N PRO A 209 1.56 -27.91 12.08
CA PRO A 209 2.24 -28.15 10.81
C PRO A 209 3.15 -27.01 10.31
N ASP A 210 3.17 -25.85 10.96
CA ASP A 210 3.74 -24.63 10.40
C ASP A 210 4.86 -24.05 11.29
N PRO A 211 6.15 -24.36 11.01
CA PRO A 211 7.28 -23.93 11.83
C PRO A 211 7.77 -22.51 11.53
N ASP A 212 7.11 -21.78 10.62
CA ASP A 212 7.47 -20.40 10.27
C ASP A 212 7.36 -19.46 11.48
N PRO A 213 8.07 -18.32 11.48
CA PRO A 213 8.14 -17.44 12.65
C PRO A 213 6.77 -16.86 13.03
N THR A 214 6.59 -16.57 14.33
CA THR A 214 5.37 -15.93 14.85
C THR A 214 5.31 -14.42 14.59
N ILE A 215 6.39 -13.83 14.08
CA ILE A 215 6.50 -12.44 13.65
C ILE A 215 7.64 -12.26 12.62
N ASP A 216 7.39 -11.49 11.57
CA ASP A 216 8.38 -11.13 10.52
C ASP A 216 7.92 -9.81 9.88
N PHE A 217 8.63 -8.72 10.17
CA PHE A 217 8.38 -7.42 9.51
C PHE A 217 9.18 -7.23 8.22
N SER A 218 10.15 -8.10 7.93
CA SER A 218 10.98 -7.99 6.73
C SER A 218 10.19 -8.29 5.45
N ARG A 219 9.11 -9.07 5.58
CA ARG A 219 8.21 -9.49 4.50
C ARG A 219 6.79 -9.59 5.02
N THR A 220 5.81 -9.46 4.13
CA THR A 220 4.39 -9.51 4.52
C THR A 220 3.52 -10.06 3.41
N ASP A 221 2.35 -10.61 3.76
CA ASP A 221 1.23 -10.78 2.85
C ASP A 221 0.10 -9.80 3.20
N CYS A 222 -1.05 -9.95 2.55
CA CYS A 222 -2.19 -9.04 2.75
C CYS A 222 -2.79 -9.12 4.17
N MET A 223 -2.79 -10.31 4.79
CA MET A 223 -3.28 -10.50 6.16
C MET A 223 -2.26 -9.94 7.14
N THR A 224 -1.01 -10.40 7.06
CA THR A 224 0.03 -10.03 8.02
C THR A 224 0.33 -8.54 7.99
N PHE A 225 0.14 -7.87 6.85
CA PHE A 225 0.25 -6.41 6.78
C PHE A 225 -0.81 -5.70 7.63
N CYS A 226 -2.06 -6.16 7.57
CA CYS A 226 -3.15 -5.63 8.37
C CYS A 226 -2.93 -5.94 9.87
N GLU A 227 -2.53 -7.17 10.20
CA GLU A 227 -2.26 -7.60 11.58
C GLU A 227 -1.12 -6.80 12.21
N HIS A 228 0.01 -6.67 11.51
CA HIS A 228 1.14 -5.85 11.94
C HIS A 228 0.74 -4.39 12.17
N THR A 229 -0.04 -3.80 11.25
CA THR A 229 -0.51 -2.42 11.37
C THR A 229 -1.41 -2.24 12.59
N LEU A 230 -2.37 -3.15 12.80
CA LEU A 230 -3.27 -3.11 13.93
C LEU A 230 -2.53 -3.30 15.25
N ALA A 231 -1.60 -4.26 15.32
CA ALA A 231 -0.78 -4.51 16.50
C ALA A 231 0.03 -3.27 16.90
N LEU A 232 0.63 -2.57 15.93
CA LEU A 232 1.31 -1.30 16.17
C LEU A 232 0.34 -0.21 16.67
N ALA A 233 -0.87 -0.15 16.10
CA ALA A 233 -1.88 0.86 16.44
C ALA A 233 -2.46 0.75 17.86
N ILE A 234 -2.25 -0.38 18.55
CA ILE A 234 -2.81 -0.65 19.88
C ILE A 234 -1.76 -0.91 20.97
N SER A 235 -0.50 -0.59 20.70
CA SER A 235 0.63 -0.97 21.56
C SER A 235 1.53 0.22 21.86
N ASP A 236 2.24 0.14 22.98
CA ASP A 236 3.14 1.21 23.43
C ASP A 236 4.63 0.89 23.17
N ASN A 237 4.99 -0.39 23.24
CA ASN A 237 6.34 -0.87 23.01
C ASN A 237 6.35 -2.22 22.27
N TYR A 238 7.54 -2.65 21.84
CA TYR A 238 7.68 -3.88 21.04
C TYR A 238 7.10 -5.14 21.71
N LYS A 239 7.26 -5.28 23.04
CA LYS A 239 6.74 -6.46 23.77
C LYS A 239 5.21 -6.48 23.76
N ASP A 240 4.59 -5.33 23.98
CA ASP A 240 3.13 -5.21 23.94
C ASP A 240 2.60 -5.44 22.53
N MET A 241 3.30 -4.90 21.52
CA MET A 241 3.00 -5.13 20.11
C MET A 241 3.05 -6.62 19.77
N TYR A 242 4.08 -7.34 20.21
CA TYR A 242 4.18 -8.78 19.99
C TYR A 242 2.99 -9.52 20.62
N ASN A 243 2.65 -9.22 21.88
CA ASN A 243 1.54 -9.86 22.58
C ASN A 243 0.18 -9.56 21.92
N ASN A 244 -0.03 -8.31 21.50
CA ASN A 244 -1.24 -7.88 20.81
C ASN A 244 -1.34 -8.50 19.42
N LEU A 245 -0.22 -8.67 18.70
CA LEU A 245 -0.20 -9.41 17.45
C LEU A 245 -0.67 -10.85 17.64
N GLN A 246 -0.21 -11.54 18.69
CA GLN A 246 -0.67 -12.92 18.95
C GLN A 246 -2.17 -12.97 19.27
N LYS A 247 -2.71 -12.00 20.05
CA LYS A 247 -4.15 -11.89 20.30
C LYS A 247 -4.97 -11.61 19.05
N ILE A 248 -4.41 -10.88 18.08
CA ILE A 248 -5.05 -10.61 16.80
C ILE A 248 -5.05 -11.85 15.90
N ARG A 249 -3.90 -12.53 15.82
CA ARG A 249 -3.66 -13.65 14.91
C ARG A 249 -4.28 -14.96 15.37
N TYR A 250 -4.38 -15.17 16.69
CA TYR A 250 -4.89 -16.39 17.30
C TYR A 250 -6.06 -16.10 18.23
N LYS A 251 -7.08 -16.96 18.21
CA LYS A 251 -8.19 -16.90 19.17
C LYS A 251 -7.64 -16.94 20.60
N ASN A 252 -7.95 -15.91 21.38
CA ASN A 252 -7.46 -15.70 22.76
C ASN A 252 -5.93 -15.59 22.90
N GLY A 253 -5.18 -15.41 21.81
CA GLY A 253 -3.72 -15.41 21.81
C GLY A 253 -3.06 -16.78 21.99
N ASP A 254 -3.82 -17.87 21.80
CA ASP A 254 -3.32 -19.24 21.90
C ASP A 254 -2.58 -19.65 20.61
N ILE A 255 -1.24 -19.71 20.66
CA ILE A 255 -0.38 -19.98 19.50
C ILE A 255 -0.43 -21.47 19.13
N ARG A 256 -1.53 -21.87 18.48
CA ARG A 256 -1.74 -23.19 17.88
C ARG A 256 -2.36 -23.03 16.51
N TYR A 257 -2.05 -23.94 15.59
CA TYR A 257 -2.54 -23.86 14.20
C TYR A 257 -4.07 -23.87 14.12
N VAL A 258 -4.75 -24.67 14.96
CA VAL A 258 -6.23 -24.72 15.03
C VAL A 258 -6.85 -23.47 15.65
N MET A 259 -6.06 -22.69 16.41
CA MET A 259 -6.49 -21.43 17.02
C MET A 259 -6.13 -20.21 16.17
N ARG A 260 -5.33 -20.38 15.11
CA ARG A 260 -5.04 -19.31 14.16
C ARG A 260 -6.29 -18.92 13.40
N ASN A 261 -6.47 -17.62 13.23
CA ASN A 261 -7.59 -17.03 12.52
C ASN A 261 -7.40 -17.14 11.00
N HIS A 262 -7.66 -18.33 10.41
CA HIS A 262 -7.41 -18.58 8.99
C HIS A 262 -8.45 -17.95 8.06
N TYR A 263 -9.72 -17.94 8.47
CA TYR A 263 -10.80 -17.38 7.66
C TYR A 263 -11.13 -15.96 8.13
N THR A 264 -10.90 -14.93 7.30
CA THR A 264 -11.10 -13.54 7.71
C THR A 264 -12.49 -13.28 8.31
N ILE A 265 -13.54 -13.82 7.68
CA ILE A 265 -14.93 -13.53 8.07
C ILE A 265 -15.48 -14.54 9.08
N ALA A 266 -14.93 -15.75 9.10
CA ALA A 266 -15.42 -16.83 9.94
C ALA A 266 -14.66 -16.91 11.28
N ASP A 267 -13.38 -16.54 11.29
CA ASP A 267 -12.50 -16.58 12.46
C ASP A 267 -12.02 -15.19 12.86
N TRP A 268 -11.31 -14.51 11.95
CA TRP A 268 -10.49 -13.34 12.31
C TRP A 268 -11.34 -12.18 12.81
N LEU A 269 -12.34 -11.75 12.04
CA LEU A 269 -13.21 -10.64 12.44
C LEU A 269 -14.04 -10.99 13.70
N PRO A 270 -14.71 -12.15 13.80
CA PRO A 270 -15.41 -12.54 15.04
C PRO A 270 -14.50 -12.57 16.28
N ASN A 271 -13.30 -13.17 16.18
CA ASN A 271 -12.36 -13.25 17.30
C ASN A 271 -11.68 -11.91 17.62
N ASN A 272 -11.70 -10.96 16.68
CA ASN A 272 -11.21 -9.59 16.86
C ASN A 272 -12.33 -8.56 17.09
N ASN A 273 -13.55 -8.98 17.45
CA ASN A 273 -14.67 -8.05 17.68
C ASN A 273 -14.45 -7.06 18.84
N TRP A 274 -13.49 -7.37 19.73
CA TRP A 274 -13.04 -6.50 20.82
C TRP A 274 -12.24 -5.29 20.30
N LEU A 275 -11.67 -5.40 19.09
CA LEU A 275 -10.87 -4.36 18.43
C LEU A 275 -11.61 -3.75 17.23
N LEU A 276 -12.28 -4.59 16.44
CA LEU A 276 -12.87 -4.24 15.16
C LEU A 276 -14.39 -4.43 15.15
N LYS A 277 -15.05 -3.60 14.37
CA LYS A 277 -16.48 -3.67 14.05
C LYS A 277 -16.67 -3.84 12.55
N ASP A 278 -17.57 -4.72 12.13
CA ASP A 278 -18.09 -4.70 10.76
C ASP A 278 -18.96 -3.45 10.55
N VAL A 279 -18.52 -2.56 9.66
CA VAL A 279 -19.20 -1.30 9.31
C VAL A 279 -19.78 -1.35 7.90
N THR A 280 -19.79 -2.51 7.26
CA THR A 280 -20.19 -2.66 5.85
C THR A 280 -21.62 -2.25 5.61
N LYS A 281 -22.54 -2.64 6.51
CA LYS A 281 -23.94 -2.24 6.43
C LYS A 281 -24.16 -0.77 6.79
N GLU A 282 -23.34 -0.20 7.66
CA GLU A 282 -23.39 1.23 8.00
C GLU A 282 -22.97 2.10 6.80
N ILE A 283 -21.94 1.66 6.08
CA ILE A 283 -21.43 2.34 4.88
C ILE A 283 -22.40 2.10 3.71
N GLY A 284 -22.74 0.84 3.44
CA GLY A 284 -23.49 0.44 2.26
C GLY A 284 -25.00 0.69 2.33
N GLY A 285 -25.61 0.56 3.50
CA GLY A 285 -27.07 0.57 3.63
C GLY A 285 -27.73 -0.43 2.68
N ASP A 286 -28.72 0.03 1.92
CA ASP A 286 -29.44 -0.78 0.93
C ASP A 286 -28.60 -1.15 -0.31
N LEU A 287 -27.38 -0.61 -0.44
CA LEU A 287 -26.44 -0.99 -1.50
C LEU A 287 -25.61 -2.23 -1.16
N THR A 288 -25.89 -2.89 -0.03
CA THR A 288 -25.23 -4.13 0.38
C THR A 288 -25.92 -5.37 -0.20
N ASN A 289 -25.11 -6.38 -0.50
CA ASN A 289 -25.53 -7.74 -0.80
C ASN A 289 -25.05 -8.69 0.30
N LYS A 290 -25.66 -9.87 0.38
CA LYS A 290 -25.23 -10.97 1.26
C LYS A 290 -24.54 -12.07 0.46
N MET A 291 -23.50 -12.64 1.05
CA MET A 291 -22.87 -13.88 0.57
C MET A 291 -22.84 -14.89 1.71
N THR A 292 -23.35 -16.08 1.44
CA THR A 292 -23.30 -17.22 2.36
C THR A 292 -22.41 -18.31 1.80
N LYS A 293 -21.50 -18.84 2.62
CA LYS A 293 -20.61 -19.95 2.27
C LYS A 293 -20.47 -20.91 3.43
N THR A 294 -20.46 -22.20 3.12
CA THR A 294 -20.08 -23.23 4.08
C THR A 294 -18.56 -23.26 4.24
N ILE A 295 -18.09 -23.09 5.46
CA ILE A 295 -16.67 -23.14 5.83
C ILE A 295 -16.43 -24.45 6.57
N ASP A 296 -15.68 -25.35 5.96
CA ASP A 296 -15.39 -26.69 6.50
C ASP A 296 -13.99 -26.71 7.14
N ARG A 297 -13.91 -26.11 8.33
CA ARG A 297 -12.67 -26.01 9.12
C ARG A 297 -12.07 -27.36 9.48
N PRO A 298 -12.83 -28.36 9.99
CA PRO A 298 -12.25 -29.66 10.30
C PRO A 298 -11.57 -30.30 9.09
N ASN A 299 -12.20 -30.23 7.92
CA ASN A 299 -11.58 -30.70 6.68
C ASN A 299 -10.33 -29.87 6.32
N PHE A 300 -10.40 -28.54 6.41
CA PHE A 300 -9.25 -27.66 6.16
C PHE A 300 -8.05 -28.02 7.04
N TYR A 301 -8.22 -28.12 8.36
CA TYR A 301 -7.13 -28.47 9.28
C TYR A 301 -6.55 -29.86 8.98
N LYS A 302 -7.42 -30.84 8.75
CA LYS A 302 -6.99 -32.19 8.36
C LYS A 302 -6.16 -32.19 7.08
N THR A 303 -6.60 -31.46 6.05
CA THR A 303 -5.85 -31.36 4.78
C THR A 303 -4.53 -30.59 4.90
N ASN A 304 -4.38 -29.75 5.93
CA ASN A 304 -3.15 -29.01 6.22
C ASN A 304 -2.25 -29.73 7.24
N GLY A 305 -2.48 -31.01 7.52
CA GLY A 305 -1.56 -31.83 8.32
C GLY A 305 -1.70 -31.65 9.83
N VAL A 306 -2.80 -31.08 10.32
CA VAL A 306 -3.09 -31.03 11.76
C VAL A 306 -3.37 -32.44 12.28
N PRO A 307 -2.70 -32.88 13.36
CA PRO A 307 -2.95 -34.18 13.98
C PRO A 307 -4.38 -34.35 14.50
N GLU A 308 -4.93 -35.56 14.42
CA GLU A 308 -6.32 -35.86 14.83
C GLU A 308 -6.62 -35.46 16.28
N ASN A 309 -5.64 -35.62 17.18
CA ASN A 309 -5.77 -35.25 18.60
C ASN A 309 -5.88 -33.73 18.82
N GLU A 310 -5.46 -32.90 17.87
CA GLU A 310 -5.60 -31.44 17.93
C GLU A 310 -6.90 -30.95 17.27
N LEU A 311 -7.55 -31.77 16.44
CA LEU A 311 -8.81 -31.43 15.79
C LEU A 311 -9.99 -31.32 16.76
N ALA A 312 -9.88 -31.86 17.97
CA ALA A 312 -10.93 -31.78 18.99
C ALA A 312 -11.25 -30.32 19.39
N ASP A 313 -10.25 -29.44 19.33
CA ASP A 313 -10.38 -28.01 19.65
C ASP A 313 -10.71 -27.15 18.41
N ALA A 314 -10.68 -27.74 17.21
CA ALA A 314 -10.93 -27.03 15.97
C ALA A 314 -12.39 -26.56 15.90
N PRO A 315 -12.65 -25.31 15.47
CA PRO A 315 -14.02 -24.90 15.23
C PRO A 315 -14.66 -25.77 14.13
N GLY A 316 -15.96 -26.02 14.27
CA GLY A 316 -16.69 -26.92 13.39
C GLY A 316 -16.96 -26.36 11.99
N LYS A 317 -17.68 -27.16 11.21
CA LYS A 317 -18.27 -26.74 9.94
C LYS A 317 -19.45 -25.81 10.19
N GLU A 318 -19.49 -24.68 9.51
CA GLU A 318 -20.58 -23.71 9.66
C GLU A 318 -20.91 -22.99 8.34
N ASP A 319 -22.14 -22.50 8.22
CA ASP A 319 -22.53 -21.57 7.16
C ASP A 319 -22.31 -20.14 7.64
N VAL A 320 -21.40 -19.43 6.96
CA VAL A 320 -21.03 -18.05 7.28
C VAL A 320 -21.70 -17.12 6.29
N THR A 321 -22.41 -16.13 6.79
CA THR A 321 -23.02 -15.07 5.98
C THR A 321 -22.37 -13.74 6.25
N ALA A 322 -21.99 -13.03 5.19
CA ALA A 322 -21.38 -11.71 5.27
C ALA A 322 -22.12 -10.71 4.40
N ASP A 323 -22.31 -9.49 4.90
CA ASP A 323 -22.71 -8.36 4.08
C ASP A 323 -21.48 -7.81 3.34
N TYR A 324 -21.66 -7.42 2.08
CA TYR A 324 -20.61 -6.78 1.28
C TYR A 324 -21.20 -5.72 0.36
N ILE A 325 -20.41 -4.73 -0.02
CA ILE A 325 -20.78 -3.72 -1.00
C ILE A 325 -20.30 -4.18 -2.37
N PRO A 326 -21.19 -4.47 -3.33
CA PRO A 326 -20.82 -4.89 -4.68
C PRO A 326 -19.93 -3.86 -5.37
N THR A 327 -19.04 -4.32 -6.26
CA THR A 327 -18.04 -3.47 -6.94
C THR A 327 -18.67 -2.25 -7.62
N GLU A 328 -19.82 -2.39 -8.25
CA GLU A 328 -20.57 -1.33 -8.93
C GLU A 328 -21.12 -0.24 -7.98
N ASN A 329 -21.19 -0.53 -6.68
CA ASN A 329 -21.69 0.37 -5.64
C ASN A 329 -20.58 1.01 -4.80
N LEU A 330 -19.33 0.52 -4.87
CA LEU A 330 -18.22 1.02 -4.05
C LEU A 330 -17.96 2.52 -4.23
N LEU A 331 -18.00 3.02 -5.46
CA LEU A 331 -17.79 4.45 -5.72
C LEU A 331 -18.96 5.32 -5.24
N LYS A 332 -20.16 4.76 -5.10
CA LYS A 332 -21.34 5.50 -4.61
C LYS A 332 -21.28 5.76 -3.11
N VAL A 333 -20.51 4.96 -2.37
CA VAL A 333 -20.39 5.06 -0.91
C VAL A 333 -19.05 5.63 -0.45
N LYS A 334 -18.18 6.03 -1.39
CA LYS A 334 -16.81 6.43 -1.10
C LYS A 334 -16.72 7.60 -0.10
N ASP A 335 -17.67 8.53 -0.14
CA ASP A 335 -17.70 9.68 0.76
C ASP A 335 -17.98 9.31 2.23
N LYS A 336 -18.45 8.08 2.49
CA LYS A 336 -18.66 7.55 3.85
C LYS A 336 -17.43 6.86 4.44
N LEU A 337 -16.41 6.59 3.64
CA LEU A 337 -15.15 5.99 4.10
C LEU A 337 -14.31 7.05 4.83
N GLN A 338 -13.80 6.77 6.01
CA GLN A 338 -13.15 7.80 6.85
C GLN A 338 -11.62 7.73 6.79
N GLY A 339 -11.06 6.61 6.35
CA GLY A 339 -9.64 6.30 6.44
C GLY A 339 -9.34 5.59 7.76
N GLY A 340 -8.54 4.53 7.69
CA GLY A 340 -8.27 3.59 8.78
C GLY A 340 -9.16 2.34 8.76
N GLU A 341 -10.12 2.22 7.84
CA GLU A 341 -10.87 0.98 7.66
C GLU A 341 -9.97 -0.13 7.12
N ILE A 342 -10.08 -1.31 7.71
CA ILE A 342 -9.52 -2.55 7.18
C ILE A 342 -10.53 -3.12 6.20
N VAL A 343 -10.08 -3.52 5.02
CA VAL A 343 -10.92 -3.98 3.91
C VAL A 343 -10.66 -5.44 3.63
N SER A 344 -11.74 -6.20 3.43
CA SER A 344 -11.70 -7.52 2.82
C SER A 344 -12.29 -7.45 1.41
N ILE A 345 -11.55 -7.95 0.43
CA ILE A 345 -12.02 -8.12 -0.95
C ILE A 345 -12.80 -9.43 -1.03
N VAL A 346 -14.10 -9.32 -1.33
CA VAL A 346 -15.02 -10.46 -1.35
C VAL A 346 -14.90 -11.23 -2.65
N THR A 347 -14.85 -12.56 -2.57
CA THR A 347 -14.69 -13.44 -3.73
C THR A 347 -15.82 -14.43 -3.91
N THR A 348 -16.02 -14.93 -5.13
CA THR A 348 -16.91 -16.05 -5.46
C THR A 348 -16.26 -17.43 -5.29
N HIS A 349 -14.94 -17.53 -5.08
CA HIS A 349 -14.26 -18.81 -4.88
C HIS A 349 -14.89 -19.64 -3.75
N PRO A 350 -15.05 -20.96 -3.91
CA PRO A 350 -15.67 -21.79 -2.88
C PRO A 350 -14.85 -21.75 -1.58
N ALA A 351 -15.51 -22.02 -0.45
CA ALA A 351 -14.92 -22.16 0.89
C ALA A 351 -14.25 -20.92 1.52
N VAL A 352 -14.14 -19.78 0.83
CA VAL A 352 -13.63 -18.52 1.41
C VAL A 352 -14.47 -17.32 0.96
N ILE A 353 -14.76 -16.39 1.87
CA ILE A 353 -15.43 -15.12 1.53
C ILE A 353 -14.40 -14.05 1.16
N SER A 354 -13.29 -13.98 1.89
CA SER A 354 -12.20 -13.01 1.70
C SER A 354 -11.11 -13.58 0.80
N ALA A 355 -10.73 -12.86 -0.26
CA ALA A 355 -9.62 -13.23 -1.14
C ALA A 355 -8.37 -12.36 -0.97
N HIS A 356 -8.53 -11.16 -0.43
CA HIS A 356 -7.45 -10.20 -0.27
C HIS A 356 -7.81 -9.17 0.79
N MET A 357 -6.81 -8.53 1.37
CA MET A 357 -7.00 -7.49 2.39
C MET A 357 -6.14 -6.25 2.16
N GLY A 358 -6.54 -5.15 2.78
CA GLY A 358 -5.79 -3.91 2.81
C GLY A 358 -6.47 -2.88 3.69
N ILE A 359 -6.05 -1.62 3.55
CA ILE A 359 -6.48 -0.53 4.42
C ILE A 359 -6.91 0.64 3.54
N ILE A 360 -8.07 1.23 3.84
CA ILE A 360 -8.44 2.52 3.26
C ILE A 360 -7.66 3.61 3.96
N ILE A 361 -6.96 4.43 3.21
CA ILE A 361 -6.29 5.63 3.71
C ILE A 361 -7.02 6.83 3.15
N ARG A 362 -7.23 7.83 3.99
CA ARG A 362 -7.69 9.14 3.58
C ARG A 362 -6.49 10.08 3.66
N ASP A 363 -5.97 10.46 2.50
CA ASP A 363 -4.88 11.43 2.47
C ASP A 363 -5.37 12.81 2.93
N GLN A 364 -4.44 13.74 3.16
CA GLN A 364 -4.77 15.10 3.60
C GLN A 364 -5.47 15.95 2.53
N TRP A 365 -5.59 15.45 1.30
CA TRP A 365 -6.41 16.07 0.24
C TRP A 365 -7.78 15.42 0.11
N ASN A 366 -8.11 14.54 1.05
CA ASN A 366 -9.37 13.84 1.11
C ASN A 366 -9.57 12.83 -0.04
N ASN A 367 -8.49 12.39 -0.72
CA ASN A 367 -8.56 11.27 -1.65
C ASN A 367 -8.52 9.95 -0.87
N LEU A 368 -9.07 8.92 -1.50
CA LEU A 368 -9.06 7.57 -0.98
C LEU A 368 -7.98 6.75 -1.66
N ILE A 369 -7.18 6.11 -0.84
CA ILE A 369 -6.11 5.20 -1.26
C ILE A 369 -6.42 3.83 -0.69
N PHE A 370 -6.24 2.80 -1.50
CA PHE A 370 -6.19 1.43 -1.04
C PHE A 370 -4.73 1.04 -0.83
N ARG A 371 -4.31 0.92 0.43
CA ARG A 371 -2.97 0.50 0.81
C ARG A 371 -2.96 -0.99 1.12
N HIS A 372 -2.17 -1.77 0.40
CA HIS A 372 -2.13 -3.23 0.57
C HIS A 372 -0.80 -3.85 0.16
N ALA A 373 -0.53 -5.04 0.68
CA ALA A 373 0.55 -5.89 0.20
C ALA A 373 0.15 -6.54 -1.13
N SER A 374 0.80 -6.18 -2.23
CA SER A 374 0.45 -6.63 -3.57
C SER A 374 1.37 -7.77 -4.02
N SER A 375 0.77 -8.90 -4.43
CA SER A 375 1.47 -10.13 -4.85
C SER A 375 1.96 -10.20 -6.30
N PRO A 376 1.38 -9.51 -7.31
CA PRO A 376 1.88 -9.59 -8.68
C PRO A 376 3.34 -9.16 -8.76
N ASP A 377 4.16 -9.91 -9.52
CA ASP A 377 5.62 -9.69 -9.65
C ASP A 377 6.00 -8.23 -9.97
N LYS A 378 5.17 -7.55 -10.77
CA LYS A 378 5.35 -6.14 -11.14
C LYS A 378 5.31 -5.18 -9.94
N THR A 379 4.74 -5.60 -8.83
CA THR A 379 4.53 -4.82 -7.61
C THR A 379 5.29 -5.46 -6.43
N ASN A 380 4.91 -6.68 -6.04
CA ASN A 380 5.57 -7.57 -5.08
C ASN A 380 6.04 -6.85 -3.80
N GLN A 381 5.17 -5.99 -3.25
CA GLN A 381 5.43 -5.17 -2.06
C GLN A 381 4.15 -4.53 -1.53
N VAL A 382 4.21 -3.97 -0.33
CA VAL A 382 3.20 -3.01 0.16
C VAL A 382 3.24 -1.74 -0.66
N MET A 383 2.08 -1.34 -1.19
CA MET A 383 1.95 -0.19 -2.07
C MET A 383 0.60 0.52 -1.89
N ASP A 384 0.52 1.71 -2.47
CA ASP A 384 -0.68 2.52 -2.55
C ASP A 384 -1.25 2.48 -3.97
N GLU A 385 -2.56 2.25 -4.08
CA GLU A 385 -3.35 2.42 -5.31
C GLU A 385 -4.48 3.42 -5.06
N ARG A 386 -4.85 4.24 -6.06
CA ARG A 386 -6.06 5.06 -5.95
C ARG A 386 -7.25 4.13 -5.76
N PHE A 387 -8.12 4.45 -4.81
CA PHE A 387 -9.29 3.63 -4.57
C PHE A 387 -10.16 3.53 -5.83
N GLU A 388 -10.34 4.64 -6.56
CA GLU A 388 -11.07 4.64 -7.83
C GLU A 388 -10.45 3.73 -8.89
N ASP A 389 -9.12 3.76 -9.07
CA ASP A 389 -8.42 2.92 -10.05
C ASP A 389 -8.53 1.45 -9.67
N TYR A 390 -8.34 1.13 -8.38
CA TYR A 390 -8.48 -0.23 -7.88
C TYR A 390 -9.90 -0.76 -8.11
N VAL A 391 -10.93 0.04 -7.78
CA VAL A 391 -12.34 -0.32 -8.03
C VAL A 391 -12.62 -0.48 -9.51
N SER A 392 -12.03 0.34 -10.38
CA SER A 392 -12.15 0.19 -11.83
C SER A 392 -11.60 -1.16 -12.29
N ASN A 393 -10.38 -1.51 -11.87
CA ASN A 393 -9.77 -2.81 -12.18
C ASN A 393 -10.57 -3.99 -11.60
N LEU A 394 -11.20 -3.79 -10.43
CA LEU A 394 -12.02 -4.81 -9.79
C LEU A 394 -13.26 -5.17 -10.61
N LYS A 395 -13.82 -4.23 -11.40
CA LYS A 395 -14.99 -4.49 -12.26
C LYS A 395 -14.74 -5.55 -13.32
N ASP A 396 -13.49 -5.68 -13.76
CA ASP A 396 -13.08 -6.68 -14.75
C ASP A 396 -12.83 -8.06 -14.12
N SER A 397 -12.86 -8.16 -12.80
CA SER A 397 -12.66 -9.43 -12.09
C SER A 397 -13.89 -10.32 -12.18
N LYS A 398 -13.70 -11.57 -12.63
CA LYS A 398 -14.75 -12.60 -12.61
C LYS A 398 -14.98 -13.20 -11.23
N THR A 399 -14.00 -13.08 -10.34
CA THR A 399 -14.01 -13.78 -9.04
C THR A 399 -14.01 -12.86 -7.85
N ARG A 400 -13.70 -11.57 -7.99
CA ARG A 400 -13.77 -10.58 -6.90
C ARG A 400 -14.98 -9.66 -7.15
N VAL A 401 -15.90 -9.62 -6.21
CA VAL A 401 -17.26 -9.10 -6.44
C VAL A 401 -17.64 -7.90 -5.58
N GLY A 402 -16.79 -7.51 -4.64
CA GLY A 402 -17.01 -6.32 -3.83
C GLY A 402 -16.09 -6.25 -2.62
N MET A 403 -16.47 -5.42 -1.65
CA MET A 403 -15.68 -5.20 -0.45
C MET A 403 -16.53 -5.23 0.82
N LEU A 404 -15.93 -5.74 1.89
CA LEU A 404 -16.41 -5.67 3.27
C LEU A 404 -15.46 -4.74 4.04
N PHE A 405 -16.01 -3.87 4.88
CA PHE A 405 -15.28 -2.84 5.61
C PHE A 405 -15.37 -3.07 7.12
N MET A 406 -14.21 -3.04 7.76
CA MET A 406 -14.04 -3.20 9.20
C MET A 406 -13.41 -1.93 9.77
N ARG A 407 -13.89 -1.44 10.91
CA ARG A 407 -13.34 -0.24 11.57
C ARG A 407 -12.94 -0.58 13.00
N ALA A 408 -11.80 -0.07 13.45
CA ALA A 408 -11.42 -0.17 14.86
C ALA A 408 -12.34 0.67 15.74
N TRP A 409 -12.61 0.21 16.96
CA TRP A 409 -13.44 0.96 17.91
C TRP A 409 -12.73 2.26 18.34
N ASP A 410 -13.40 3.41 18.17
CA ASP A 410 -12.83 4.74 18.43
C ASP A 410 -12.41 4.96 19.90
N ASN A 411 -12.99 4.20 20.83
CA ASN A 411 -12.73 4.29 22.26
C ASN A 411 -11.56 3.41 22.73
N TYR A 412 -10.84 2.73 21.83
CA TYR A 412 -9.70 1.90 22.22
C TYR A 412 -8.57 2.77 22.80
N LYS A 413 -8.27 2.55 24.08
CA LYS A 413 -7.16 3.20 24.79
C LYS A 413 -6.00 2.23 24.90
N ILE A 414 -4.80 2.72 24.61
CA ILE A 414 -3.57 1.98 24.88
C ILE A 414 -3.45 1.89 26.42
N PRO A 415 -3.38 0.68 26.99
CA PRO A 415 -3.39 0.45 28.42
C PRO A 415 -2.26 1.14 29.19
#